data_AF-A0A836VDX1-F1
#
_entry.id   AF-A0A836VDX1-F1
#
_cell.length_a   1.000
_cell.length_b   1.000
_cell.length_c   1.000
_cell.angle_alpha   90.00
_cell.angle_beta   90.00
_cell.angle_gamma   90.00
#
_symmetry.space_group_name_H-M   'P 1'
#
loop_
_entity.id
_entity.type
_entity.pdbx_description
1 polymer ?
#
loop_
_entity_poly.entity_id
_entity_poly.type
_entity_poly.pdbx_seq_one_letter_code
_entity_poly.pdbx_strand_id
1 'polypeptide(L)'
;MSEKVLPEHKKRQKMIREVLIGMITLLAIYQAGRSIYGSVERQMFLHQQEIALKQGESQAQEVNKELREGLSSYRSSDGIERLARERLNLAGPDEMIVRIGK
;
A
#
# COMPACT_ATOMS: atom_id res chain seq x y z
N MET A 1 38.23 -32.18 53.16
CA MET A 1 37.58 -31.64 51.95
C MET A 1 37.51 -32.77 50.94
N SER A 2 36.35 -33.42 50.81
CA SER A 2 36.20 -34.57 49.90
C SER A 2 35.83 -34.04 48.51
N GLU A 3 36.80 -34.10 47.60
CA GLU A 3 36.61 -33.78 46.19
C GLU A 3 35.62 -34.78 45.60
N LYS A 4 34.37 -34.34 45.41
CA LYS A 4 33.34 -35.16 44.77
C LYS A 4 33.67 -35.27 43.29
N VAL A 5 34.52 -36.22 42.94
CA VAL A 5 34.81 -36.60 41.56
C VAL A 5 33.51 -37.11 40.95
N LEU A 6 32.88 -36.28 40.11
CA LEU A 6 31.65 -36.62 39.40
C LEU A 6 31.92 -37.84 38.50
N PRO A 7 31.11 -38.90 38.55
CA PRO A 7 31.33 -40.08 37.73
C PRO A 7 31.22 -39.74 36.23
N GLU A 8 32.11 -40.30 35.40
CA GLU A 8 32.29 -40.04 33.96
C GLU A 8 30.96 -39.93 33.18
N HIS A 9 29.99 -40.80 33.47
CA HIS A 9 28.67 -40.81 32.81
C HIS A 9 27.87 -39.52 33.06
N LYS A 10 27.94 -38.92 34.26
CA LYS A 10 27.25 -37.65 34.58
C LYS A 10 27.93 -36.45 33.91
N LYS A 11 29.26 -36.46 33.76
CA LYS A 11 29.99 -35.42 33.02
C LYS A 11 29.61 -35.44 31.53
N ARG A 12 29.60 -36.62 30.91
CA ARG A 12 29.15 -36.80 29.51
C ARG A 12 27.71 -36.35 29.29
N GLN A 13 26.80 -36.72 30.19
CA GLN A 13 25.39 -36.33 30.08
C GLN A 13 25.20 -34.81 30.21
N LYS A 14 25.96 -34.15 31.10
CA LYS A 14 25.94 -32.69 31.23
C LYS A 14 26.47 -31.99 29.98
N MET A 15 27.57 -32.49 29.41
CA MET A 15 28.17 -31.94 28.19
C MET A 15 27.23 -32.07 26.98
N ILE A 16 26.58 -33.23 26.81
CA ILE A 16 25.58 -33.45 25.74
C ILE A 16 24.40 -32.48 25.90
N ARG A 17 23.91 -32.28 27.13
CA ARG A 17 22.83 -31.34 27.42
C ARG A 17 23.23 -29.91 27.08
N GLU A 18 24.43 -29.48 27.44
CA GLU A 18 24.94 -28.14 27.14
C GLU A 18 25.08 -27.91 25.63
N VAL A 19 25.58 -28.90 24.89
CA VAL A 19 25.66 -28.86 23.42
C VAL A 19 24.26 -28.77 22.78
N LEU A 20 23.29 -29.56 23.26
CA LEU A 20 21.91 -29.50 22.79
C LEU A 20 21.27 -28.13 23.03
N ILE A 21 21.47 -27.57 24.22
CA ILE A 21 20.98 -26.23 24.55
C ILE A 21 21.61 -25.18 23.62
N GLY A 22 22.93 -25.27 23.41
CA GLY A 22 23.63 -24.38 22.47
C GLY A 22 23.08 -24.48 21.05
N MET A 23 22.85 -25.69 20.56
CA MET A 23 22.32 -25.94 19.22
C MET A 23 20.89 -25.38 19.05
N ILE A 24 20.00 -25.61 20.01
CA ILE A 24 18.64 -25.06 20.00
C ILE A 24 18.67 -23.53 20.06
N THR A 25 19.57 -22.96 20.85
CA THR A 25 19.72 -21.50 20.99
C THR A 25 20.17 -20.87 19.66
N LEU A 26 21.13 -21.48 18.98
CA LEU A 26 21.58 -21.02 17.66
C LEU A 26 20.47 -21.10 16.61
N LEU A 27 19.69 -22.18 16.61
CA LEU A 27 18.54 -22.32 15.72
C LEU A 27 17.46 -21.26 16.00
N ALA A 28 17.20 -20.95 17.27
CA ALA A 28 16.25 -19.91 17.64
C ALA A 28 16.70 -18.52 17.15
N ILE A 29 17.99 -18.18 17.32
CA ILE A 29 18.56 -16.93 16.82
C ILE A 29 18.46 -16.86 15.29
N TYR A 30 18.79 -17.95 14.60
CA TYR A 30 18.68 -18.01 13.14
C TYR A 30 17.23 -17.80 12.66
N GLN A 31 16.26 -18.46 13.29
CA GLN A 31 14.85 -18.28 12.95
C GLN A 31 14.35 -16.86 13.23
N ALA A 32 14.75 -16.26 14.36
CA ALA A 32 14.42 -14.88 14.67
C ALA A 32 14.97 -13.91 13.61
N GLY A 33 16.23 -14.09 13.21
CA GLY A 33 16.85 -13.29 12.15
C GLY A 33 16.12 -13.42 10.81
N ARG A 34 15.80 -14.66 10.41
CA ARG A 34 15.04 -14.93 9.17
C ARG A 34 13.65 -14.29 9.20
N SER A 35 12.95 -14.36 10.35
CA SER A 35 11.63 -13.78 10.52
C SER A 35 11.66 -12.25 10.42
N ILE A 36 12.67 -11.61 11.02
CA ILE A 36 12.84 -10.16 10.95
C ILE A 36 13.11 -9.73 9.51
N TYR A 37 14.02 -10.40 8.80
CA TYR A 37 14.34 -10.09 7.41
C TYR A 37 13.10 -10.15 6.51
N GLY A 38 12.34 -11.26 6.58
CA GLY A 38 11.10 -11.41 5.80
C GLY A 38 9.97 -10.47 6.25
N SER A 39 10.04 -9.89 7.45
CA SER A 39 9.09 -8.86 7.88
C SER A 39 9.44 -7.49 7.32
N VAL A 40 10.74 -7.13 7.30
CA VAL A 40 11.22 -5.85 6.75
C VAL A 40 10.94 -5.77 5.25
N GLU A 41 11.23 -6.84 4.50
CA GLU A 41 10.96 -6.90 3.07
C GLU A 41 9.47 -6.70 2.76
N ARG A 42 8.58 -7.36 3.51
CA ARG A 42 7.13 -7.18 3.39
C ARG A 42 6.69 -5.77 3.75
N GLN A 43 7.26 -5.16 4.79
CA GLN A 43 6.93 -3.79 5.16
C GLN A 43 7.35 -2.79 4.08
N MET A 44 8.54 -2.95 3.48
CA MET A 44 8.98 -2.10 2.38
C MET A 44 8.07 -2.25 1.16
N PHE A 45 7.69 -3.48 0.80
CA PHE A 45 6.78 -3.72 -0.33
C PHE A 45 5.38 -3.12 -0.10
N LEU A 46 4.82 -3.29 1.10
CA LEU A 46 3.52 -2.71 1.46
C LEU A 46 3.58 -1.17 1.46
N HIS A 47 4.66 -0.59 1.96
CA HIS A 47 4.84 0.86 1.97
C HIS A 47 4.95 1.43 0.55
N GLN A 48 5.66 0.75 -0.35
CA GLN A 48 5.70 1.14 -1.76
C GLN A 48 4.33 1.08 -2.43
N GLN A 49 3.54 0.04 -2.14
CA GLN A 49 2.15 -0.04 -2.63
C GLN A 49 1.29 1.09 -2.08
N GLU A 50 1.42 1.43 -0.80
CA GLU A 50 0.71 2.55 -0.19
C GLU A 50 1.04 3.88 -0.88
N ILE A 51 2.32 4.13 -1.18
CA ILE A 51 2.75 5.33 -1.89
C ILE A 51 2.12 5.38 -3.29
N ALA A 52 2.17 4.27 -4.03
CA ALA A 52 1.58 4.20 -5.37
C ALA A 52 0.05 4.43 -5.35
N LEU A 53 -0.64 3.84 -4.37
CA LEU A 53 -2.07 4.04 -4.15
C LEU A 53 -2.39 5.51 -3.84
N LYS A 54 -1.63 6.15 -2.94
CA LYS A 54 -1.80 7.57 -2.61
C LYS A 54 -1.57 8.49 -3.81
N GLN A 55 -0.57 8.19 -4.64
CA GLN A 55 -0.32 8.93 -5.87
C GLN A 55 -1.50 8.79 -6.85
N GLY A 56 -1.98 7.56 -7.05
CA GLY A 56 -3.15 7.30 -7.88
C GLY A 56 -4.43 7.97 -7.37
N GLU A 57 -4.66 7.97 -6.06
CA GLU A 57 -5.77 8.67 -5.43
C GLU A 57 -5.68 10.18 -5.68
N SER A 58 -4.52 10.79 -5.46
CA SER A 58 -4.32 12.22 -5.71
C SER A 58 -4.58 12.59 -7.18
N GLN A 59 -4.09 11.77 -8.11
CA GLN A 59 -4.33 11.99 -9.54
C GLN A 59 -5.82 11.88 -9.89
N ALA A 60 -6.51 10.89 -9.34
CA ALA A 60 -7.95 10.72 -9.54
C ALA A 60 -8.76 11.89 -8.94
N GLN A 61 -8.34 12.42 -7.79
CA GLN A 61 -8.97 13.60 -7.18
C GLN A 61 -8.75 14.86 -8.03
N GLU A 62 -7.56 15.05 -8.59
CA GLU A 62 -7.26 16.15 -9.49
C GLU A 62 -8.10 16.09 -10.77
N VAL A 63 -8.15 14.93 -11.43
CA VAL A 63 -9.00 14.72 -12.61
C VAL A 63 -10.48 14.95 -12.27
N ASN A 64 -10.95 14.46 -11.11
CA ASN A 64 -12.33 14.71 -10.69
C ASN A 64 -12.61 16.19 -10.44
N LYS A 65 -11.64 16.94 -9.89
CA LYS A 65 -11.75 18.39 -9.72
C LYS A 65 -11.84 19.08 -11.07
N GLU A 66 -10.97 18.76 -12.02
CA GLU A 66 -11.00 19.31 -13.37
C GLU A 66 -12.31 19.03 -14.09
N LEU A 67 -12.79 17.78 -14.04
CA LEU A 67 -14.07 17.40 -14.64
C LEU A 67 -15.23 18.14 -13.98
N ARG A 68 -15.21 18.31 -12.66
CA ARG A 68 -16.23 19.05 -11.92
C ARG A 68 -16.23 20.54 -12.27
N GLU A 69 -15.06 21.14 -12.46
CA GLU A 69 -14.91 22.51 -12.93
C GLU A 69 -15.35 22.66 -14.39
N GLY A 70 -15.02 21.69 -15.25
CA GLY A 70 -15.53 21.63 -16.61
C GLY A 70 -17.05 21.57 -16.64
N LEU A 71 -17.67 20.65 -15.89
CA LEU A 71 -19.12 20.53 -15.79
C LEU A 71 -19.80 21.76 -15.18
N SER A 72 -19.17 22.41 -14.19
CA SER A 72 -19.72 23.63 -13.61
C SER A 72 -19.70 24.79 -14.60
N SER A 73 -18.68 24.87 -15.47
CA SER A 73 -18.63 25.85 -16.56
C SER A 73 -19.80 25.71 -17.55
N TYR A 74 -20.32 24.49 -17.71
CA TYR A 74 -21.46 24.18 -18.58
C TYR A 74 -22.83 24.33 -17.89
N ARG A 75 -22.91 24.78 -16.63
CA ARG A 75 -24.19 25.02 -15.95
C ARG A 75 -24.82 26.39 -16.23
N SER A 76 -24.03 27.36 -16.68
CA SER A 76 -24.56 28.67 -17.10
C SER A 76 -25.27 28.54 -18.46
N SER A 77 -26.22 29.43 -18.77
CA SER A 77 -26.92 29.39 -20.07
C SER A 77 -25.96 29.45 -21.26
N ASP A 78 -24.93 30.29 -21.14
CA ASP A 78 -23.86 30.45 -22.14
C ASP A 78 -22.99 29.19 -22.24
N GLY A 79 -22.72 28.52 -21.12
CA GLY A 79 -22.01 27.24 -21.08
C GLY A 79 -22.82 26.10 -21.71
N ILE A 80 -24.13 26.04 -21.48
CA ILE A 80 -25.02 25.04 -22.10
C ILE A 80 -25.05 25.24 -23.62
N GLU A 81 -25.11 26.49 -24.07
CA GLU A 81 -25.07 26.82 -25.50
C GLU A 81 -23.73 26.39 -26.12
N ARG A 82 -22.62 26.73 -25.48
CA ARG A 82 -21.28 26.29 -25.91
C ARG A 82 -21.16 24.76 -25.97
N LEU A 83 -21.69 24.04 -24.98
CA LEU A 83 -21.70 22.57 -24.97
C LEU A 83 -22.51 22.00 -26.15
N ALA A 84 -23.70 22.53 -26.38
CA ALA A 84 -24.58 22.07 -27.45
C ALA A 84 -23.99 22.32 -28.85
N ARG A 85 -23.30 23.44 -29.05
CA ARG A 85 -22.64 23.78 -30.32
C ARG A 85 -21.32 23.04 -30.53
N GLU A 86 -20.39 23.13 -29.58
CA GLU A 86 -19.01 22.67 -29.76
C GLU A 86 -18.81 21.17 -29.53
N ARG A 87 -19.58 20.57 -28.61
CA ARG A 87 -19.37 19.16 -28.18
C ARG A 87 -20.44 18.22 -28.69
N LEU A 88 -21.67 18.70 -28.82
CA LEU A 88 -22.80 17.88 -29.25
C LEU A 88 -23.24 18.15 -30.69
N ASN A 89 -22.71 19.22 -31.31
CA ASN A 89 -23.01 19.62 -32.69
C ASN A 89 -24.51 19.71 -32.97
N LEU A 90 -25.28 20.16 -31.98
CA LEU A 90 -26.74 20.22 -31.98
C LEU A 90 -27.28 21.52 -32.58
N ALA A 91 -26.44 22.55 -32.74
CA ALA A 91 -26.82 23.82 -33.31
C ALA A 91 -25.63 24.50 -34.01
N GLY A 92 -25.80 24.90 -35.28
CA GLY A 92 -24.84 25.70 -36.05
C GLY A 92 -24.86 27.19 -35.69
N PRO A 93 -23.89 28.01 -36.16
CA PRO A 93 -23.67 29.40 -35.69
C PRO A 93 -24.90 30.30 -35.67
N ASP A 94 -25.85 30.08 -36.59
CA ASP A 94 -27.05 30.90 -36.77
C ASP A 94 -28.33 30.27 -36.20
N GLU A 95 -28.23 29.10 -35.56
CA GLU A 95 -29.37 28.36 -35.00
C GLU A 95 -29.59 28.71 -33.52
N MET A 96 -30.85 28.87 -33.09
CA MET A 96 -31.20 29.27 -31.73
C MET A 96 -31.53 28.07 -30.85
N ILE A 97 -30.91 28.00 -29.66
CA ILE A 97 -31.16 26.93 -28.69
C ILE A 97 -32.24 27.37 -27.71
N VAL A 98 -33.34 26.62 -27.64
CA VAL A 98 -34.45 26.89 -26.71
C VAL A 98 -34.45 25.85 -25.59
N ARG A 99 -34.27 26.32 -24.35
CA ARG A 99 -34.33 25.47 -23.15
C ARG A 99 -35.77 25.42 -22.62
N ILE A 100 -36.47 24.31 -22.80
CA ILE A 100 -37.79 24.09 -22.20
C ILE A 100 -37.58 23.46 -20.81
N GLY A 101 -37.75 24.26 -19.76
CA GLY A 101 -37.84 23.76 -18.39
C GLY A 101 -39.25 23.24 -18.09
N LYS A 102 -39.38 22.22 -17.22
CA LYS A 102 -40.65 21.95 -16.55
C LYS A 102 -40.95 23.03 -15.52
#